data_AF-A0A023CU86-F1
#
_entry.id   AF-A0A023CU86-F1
#
_cell.length_a   1.000
_cell.length_b   1.000
_cell.length_c   1.000
_cell.angle_alpha   90.00
_cell.angle_beta   90.00
_cell.angle_gamma   90.00
#
_symmetry.space_group_name_H-M   'P 1'
#
loop_
_entity.id
_entity.type
_entity.pdbx_description
1 polymer ?
#
loop_
_entity_poly.entity_id
_entity_poly.type
_entity_poly.pdbx_seq_one_letter_code
_entity_poly.pdbx_strand_id
1 'polypeptide(L)'
;MANIQDGVLQQEHRLATTELTKAVANKARYLQTLAGAIQDQDDRLVYQLIDGERYSKEVQQAKHGSSDERNEQLILDISDKLSQYLSGNLIAYLRETYPFFYFEQTSLGHFRFYFGNWWDRRLFGTLDVLKVRFDFDQTEYKKLELAFKLEKQKKRLNSDQIAAISQQTDQLQSLIDSQDTRDQEKEKVRLQLKKLAQDKVLPWEASKAKEAKQQLVERLSFLTDQDEKAQQAYKIIRESEEKVLALSKEDTLVGYEKQSIVAKFGSFENFVARNESLYRDYIADLIATKGRVKINE
;
A
#
# COMPACT_ATOMS: atom_id res chain seq x y z
N MET A 1 -22.83 65.41 -25.99
CA MET A 1 -22.59 64.27 -25.07
C MET A 1 -21.62 63.21 -25.62
N ALA A 2 -21.22 63.24 -26.89
CA ALA A 2 -20.28 62.26 -27.47
C ALA A 2 -18.81 62.38 -26.97
N ASN A 3 -18.29 63.60 -26.80
CA ASN A 3 -16.88 63.81 -26.40
C ASN A 3 -16.50 63.32 -24.99
N ILE A 4 -17.47 63.15 -24.09
CA ILE A 4 -17.20 62.65 -22.73
C ILE A 4 -17.04 61.12 -22.76
N GLN A 5 -17.77 60.42 -23.63
CA GLN A 5 -17.65 58.97 -23.80
C GLN A 5 -16.33 58.57 -24.49
N ASP A 6 -15.86 59.33 -25.49
CA ASP A 6 -14.58 59.05 -26.16
C ASP A 6 -13.36 59.24 -25.23
N GLY A 7 -13.40 60.25 -24.35
CA GLY A 7 -12.35 60.48 -23.35
C GLY A 7 -12.28 59.38 -22.28
N VAL A 8 -13.44 58.86 -21.86
CA VAL A 8 -13.53 57.75 -20.91
C VAL A 8 -13.04 56.44 -21.55
N LEU A 9 -13.43 56.14 -22.79
CA LEU A 9 -12.96 54.95 -23.53
C LEU A 9 -11.44 54.96 -23.76
N GLN A 10 -10.85 56.11 -24.08
CA GLN A 10 -9.39 56.24 -24.21
C GLN A 10 -8.67 56.06 -22.88
N GLN A 11 -9.24 56.56 -21.78
CA GLN A 11 -8.67 56.38 -20.44
C GLN A 11 -8.75 54.93 -19.97
N GLU A 12 -9.88 54.25 -20.20
CA GLU A 12 -10.05 52.82 -19.94
C GLU A 12 -9.08 51.97 -20.77
N HIS A 13 -8.89 52.27 -22.06
CA HIS A 13 -7.92 51.56 -22.90
C HIS A 13 -6.48 51.73 -22.39
N ARG A 14 -6.09 52.93 -21.95
CA ARG A 14 -4.74 53.16 -21.38
C ARG A 14 -4.52 52.41 -20.07
N LEU A 15 -5.53 52.38 -19.21
CA LEU A 15 -5.50 51.60 -17.96
C LEU A 15 -5.38 50.10 -18.28
N ALA A 16 -6.22 49.58 -19.18
CA ALA A 16 -6.16 48.19 -19.64
C ALA A 16 -4.81 47.83 -20.25
N THR A 17 -4.23 48.71 -21.07
CA THR A 17 -2.89 48.52 -21.67
C THR A 17 -1.82 48.43 -20.59
N THR A 18 -1.89 49.31 -19.59
CA THR A 18 -0.92 49.35 -18.49
C THR A 18 -0.99 48.08 -17.63
N GLU A 19 -2.20 47.66 -17.25
CA GLU A 19 -2.41 46.46 -16.45
C GLU A 19 -2.05 45.18 -17.22
N LEU A 20 -2.37 45.11 -18.52
CA LEU A 20 -1.96 44.00 -19.37
C LEU A 20 -0.43 43.93 -19.50
N THR A 21 0.23 45.07 -19.72
CA THR A 21 1.70 45.12 -19.85
C THR A 21 2.37 44.65 -18.57
N LYS A 22 1.89 45.09 -17.39
CA LYS A 22 2.38 44.62 -16.09
C LYS A 22 2.16 43.11 -15.92
N ALA A 23 0.99 42.59 -16.25
CA ALA A 23 0.68 41.18 -16.14
C ALA A 23 1.60 40.32 -17.02
N VAL A 24 1.81 40.71 -18.28
CA VAL A 24 2.72 40.00 -19.21
C VAL A 24 4.16 40.08 -18.72
N ALA A 25 4.62 41.25 -18.26
CA ALA A 25 5.98 41.43 -17.74
C ALA A 25 6.23 40.57 -16.49
N ASN A 26 5.24 40.43 -15.61
CA ASN A 26 5.34 39.58 -14.43
C ASN A 26 5.51 38.11 -14.81
N LYS A 27 4.68 37.60 -15.76
CA LYS A 27 4.80 36.22 -16.27
C LYS A 27 6.15 35.97 -16.94
N ALA A 28 6.61 36.91 -17.78
CA ALA A 28 7.91 36.80 -18.44
C ALA A 28 9.06 36.76 -17.43
N ARG A 29 9.00 37.60 -16.38
CA ARG A 29 10.02 37.61 -15.31
C ARG A 29 10.03 36.29 -14.55
N TYR A 30 8.87 35.74 -14.22
CA TYR A 30 8.75 34.43 -13.56
C TYR A 30 9.44 33.34 -14.38
N LEU A 31 9.09 33.21 -15.66
CA LEU A 31 9.67 32.19 -16.55
C LEU A 31 11.17 32.41 -16.76
N GLN A 32 11.63 33.66 -16.85
CA GLN A 32 13.06 33.98 -16.92
C GLN A 32 13.81 33.58 -15.64
N THR A 33 13.19 33.80 -14.48
CA THR A 33 13.79 33.43 -13.18
C THR A 33 13.88 31.92 -13.05
N LEU A 34 12.83 31.20 -13.45
CA LEU A 34 12.84 29.74 -13.47
C LEU A 34 13.89 29.17 -14.45
N ALA A 35 13.97 29.73 -15.66
CA ALA A 35 14.97 29.33 -16.63
C ALA A 35 16.40 29.55 -16.11
N GLY A 36 16.64 30.70 -15.45
CA GLY A 36 17.92 30.99 -14.79
C GLY A 36 18.23 29.98 -13.68
N ALA A 37 17.27 29.69 -12.80
CA ALA A 37 17.44 28.70 -11.73
C ALA A 37 17.82 27.31 -12.24
N ILE A 38 17.20 26.86 -13.35
CA ILE A 38 17.52 25.58 -14.00
C ILE A 38 18.93 25.60 -14.61
N GLN A 39 19.31 26.70 -15.26
CA GLN A 39 20.65 26.84 -15.85
C GLN A 39 21.76 26.87 -14.80
N ASP A 40 21.48 27.52 -13.67
CA ASP A 40 22.42 27.66 -12.54
C ASP A 40 22.43 26.43 -11.62
N GLN A 41 21.60 25.42 -11.89
CA GLN A 41 21.41 24.22 -11.06
C GLN A 41 20.96 24.54 -9.62
N ASP A 42 20.19 25.63 -9.43
CA ASP A 42 19.64 26.03 -8.14
C ASP A 42 18.27 25.36 -7.90
N ASP A 43 18.30 24.06 -7.59
CA ASP A 43 17.09 23.27 -7.32
C ASP A 43 16.23 23.88 -6.20
N ARG A 44 16.86 24.50 -5.20
CA ARG A 44 16.14 25.18 -4.11
C ARG A 44 15.30 26.33 -4.65
N LEU A 45 15.86 27.16 -5.53
CA LEU A 45 15.09 28.25 -6.15
C LEU A 45 13.98 27.69 -7.06
N VAL A 46 14.22 26.58 -7.77
CA VAL A 46 13.16 25.90 -8.51
C VAL A 46 12.02 25.46 -7.57
N TYR A 47 12.31 24.79 -6.46
CA TYR A 47 11.29 24.40 -5.47
C TYR A 47 10.52 25.60 -4.90
N GLN A 48 11.19 26.73 -4.67
CA GLN A 48 10.54 27.97 -4.24
C GLN A 48 9.60 28.54 -5.31
N LEU A 49 9.93 28.40 -6.60
CA LEU A 49 9.16 28.96 -7.70
C LEU A 49 7.97 28.08 -8.13
N ILE A 50 8.01 26.78 -7.87
CA ILE A 50 6.94 25.84 -8.24
C ILE A 50 5.89 25.65 -7.13
N ASP A 51 6.24 25.93 -5.87
CA ASP A 51 5.34 25.83 -4.72
C ASP A 51 5.74 26.88 -3.66
N GLY A 52 5.48 28.15 -3.99
CA GLY A 52 5.93 29.28 -3.17
C GLY A 52 5.21 29.36 -1.82
N GLU A 53 3.95 28.92 -1.76
CA GLU A 53 3.19 28.89 -0.52
C GLU A 53 3.80 27.91 0.48
N ARG A 54 4.05 26.66 0.05
CA ARG A 54 4.63 25.64 0.92
C ARG A 54 6.04 25.99 1.32
N TYR A 55 6.85 26.48 0.39
CA TYR A 55 8.21 26.93 0.70
C TYR A 55 8.20 28.02 1.78
N SER A 56 7.34 29.02 1.63
CA SER A 56 7.20 30.11 2.61
C SER A 56 6.77 29.60 3.99
N LYS A 57 5.85 28.63 4.03
CA LYS A 57 5.29 28.08 5.27
C LYS A 57 6.25 27.12 5.98
N GLU A 58 6.83 26.17 5.27
CA GLU A 58 7.63 25.08 5.85
C GLU A 58 9.11 25.41 5.98
N VAL A 59 9.65 26.30 5.14
CA VAL A 59 11.09 26.65 5.11
C VAL A 59 11.33 28.03 5.73
N GLN A 60 10.60 29.06 5.30
CA GLN A 60 10.79 30.43 5.80
C GLN A 60 10.01 30.73 7.09
N GLN A 61 9.06 29.87 7.47
CA GLN A 61 8.16 30.06 8.61
C GLN A 61 7.42 31.41 8.59
N ALA A 62 7.18 31.98 7.39
CA ALA A 62 6.49 33.25 7.26
C ALA A 62 4.97 33.07 7.41
N LYS A 63 4.32 34.01 8.09
CA LYS A 63 2.86 33.98 8.37
C LYS A 63 1.99 34.15 7.12
N HIS A 64 2.52 34.73 6.05
CA HIS A 64 1.85 34.92 4.77
C HIS A 64 2.78 34.46 3.66
N GLY A 65 2.26 33.58 2.79
CA GLY A 65 2.98 33.10 1.61
C GLY A 65 3.16 34.21 0.58
N SER A 66 4.31 34.25 -0.08
CA SER A 66 4.52 35.05 -1.29
C SER A 66 4.15 34.27 -2.55
N SER A 67 3.13 33.41 -2.50
CA SER A 67 2.76 32.59 -3.66
C SER A 67 2.10 33.45 -4.73
N ASP A 68 2.48 33.16 -5.98
CA ASP A 68 1.77 33.67 -7.14
C ASP A 68 1.25 32.46 -7.92
N GLU A 69 0.17 31.86 -7.41
CA GLU A 69 -0.47 30.67 -8.01
C GLU A 69 -0.73 30.83 -9.51
N ARG A 70 -0.96 32.08 -9.97
CA ARG A 70 -1.19 32.37 -11.40
C ARG A 70 0.07 32.18 -12.25
N ASN A 71 1.24 32.39 -11.67
CA ASN A 71 2.51 32.13 -12.34
C ASN A 71 2.88 30.63 -12.26
N GLU A 72 2.60 29.97 -11.14
CA GLU A 72 2.79 28.52 -11.00
C GLU A 72 1.95 27.72 -12.02
N GLN A 73 0.78 28.23 -12.42
CA GLN A 73 -0.02 27.64 -13.49
C GLN A 73 0.66 27.64 -14.87
N LEU A 74 1.66 28.50 -15.10
CA LEU A 74 2.35 28.61 -16.40
C LEU A 74 3.27 27.44 -16.70
N ILE A 75 3.54 26.58 -15.72
CA ILE A 75 4.50 25.47 -15.83
C ILE A 75 3.84 24.09 -15.70
N LEU A 76 2.51 24.03 -15.62
CA LEU A 76 1.78 22.77 -15.46
C LEU A 76 2.00 21.80 -16.62
N ASP A 77 2.15 22.32 -17.83
CA ASP A 77 2.40 21.58 -19.06
C ASP A 77 3.84 21.02 -19.17
N ILE A 78 4.76 21.49 -18.31
CA ILE A 78 6.14 21.02 -18.24
C ILE A 78 6.47 20.30 -16.92
N SER A 79 5.46 19.96 -16.12
CA SER A 79 5.62 19.34 -14.80
C SER A 79 6.46 18.05 -14.84
N ASP A 80 6.26 17.18 -15.82
CA ASP A 80 7.06 15.96 -16.00
C ASP A 80 8.55 16.25 -16.25
N LYS A 81 8.86 17.31 -17.00
CA LYS A 81 10.24 17.73 -17.27
C LYS A 81 10.89 18.34 -16.04
N LEU A 82 10.15 19.14 -15.29
CA LEU A 82 10.60 19.69 -14.01
C LEU A 82 10.86 18.57 -13.00
N SER A 83 9.95 17.59 -12.94
CA SER A 83 10.09 16.41 -12.09
C SER A 83 11.32 15.60 -12.47
N GLN A 84 11.55 15.37 -13.78
CA GLN A 84 12.77 14.72 -14.26
C GLN A 84 14.02 15.47 -13.83
N TYR A 85 14.05 16.79 -14.03
CA TYR A 85 15.19 17.63 -13.69
C TYR A 85 15.52 17.57 -12.18
N LEU A 86 14.51 17.72 -11.32
CA LEU A 86 14.67 17.72 -9.86
C LEU A 86 14.95 16.33 -9.26
N SER A 87 14.63 15.25 -9.99
CA SER A 87 14.71 13.89 -9.47
C SER A 87 16.13 13.44 -9.11
N GLY A 88 17.16 13.94 -9.81
CA GLY A 88 18.53 13.46 -9.65
C GLY A 88 19.06 13.65 -8.22
N ASN A 89 19.08 14.90 -7.77
CA ASN A 89 19.53 15.25 -6.42
C ASN A 89 18.61 14.69 -5.34
N LEU A 90 17.30 14.69 -5.59
CA LEU A 90 16.33 14.16 -4.64
C LEU A 90 16.52 12.66 -4.43
N ILE A 91 16.64 11.87 -5.50
CA ILE A 91 16.82 10.42 -5.39
C ILE A 91 18.16 10.09 -4.71
N ALA A 92 19.22 10.85 -4.98
CA ALA A 92 20.49 10.68 -4.28
C ALA A 92 20.34 10.90 -2.76
N TYR A 93 19.73 12.01 -2.35
CA TYR A 93 19.41 12.28 -0.94
C TYR A 93 18.53 11.20 -0.31
N LEU A 94 17.51 10.73 -1.04
CA LEU A 94 16.60 9.69 -0.56
C LEU A 94 17.27 8.33 -0.43
N ARG A 95 18.25 7.98 -1.27
CA ARG A 95 19.03 6.73 -1.13
C ARG A 95 19.88 6.72 0.13
N GLU A 96 20.40 7.87 0.55
CA GLU A 96 21.14 7.99 1.81
C GLU A 96 20.21 8.01 3.04
N THR A 97 19.07 8.69 2.91
CA THR A 97 18.10 8.87 3.99
C THR A 97 17.22 7.63 4.21
N TYR A 98 16.86 6.93 3.14
CA TYR A 98 16.02 5.73 3.10
C TYR A 98 16.72 4.62 2.29
N PRO A 99 17.79 4.01 2.83
CA PRO A 99 18.64 3.04 2.09
C PRO A 99 17.92 1.74 1.73
N PHE A 100 16.72 1.53 2.26
CA PHE A 100 15.86 0.39 1.99
C PHE A 100 14.83 0.66 0.88
N PHE A 101 14.71 1.89 0.38
CA PHE A 101 13.86 2.22 -0.75
C PHE A 101 14.62 2.18 -2.07
N TYR A 102 14.01 1.49 -3.05
CA TYR A 102 14.54 1.34 -4.39
C TYR A 102 13.62 2.04 -5.37
N PHE A 103 14.15 3.08 -6.03
CA PHE A 103 13.40 3.94 -6.94
C PHE A 103 13.54 3.44 -8.37
N GLU A 104 12.40 3.32 -9.06
CA GLU A 104 12.31 2.92 -10.46
C GLU A 104 11.51 3.97 -11.22
N GLN A 105 12.08 4.46 -12.32
CA GLN A 105 11.41 5.42 -13.18
C GLN A 105 10.43 4.69 -14.11
N THR A 106 9.14 5.03 -14.02
CA THR A 106 8.10 4.42 -14.86
C THR A 106 7.80 5.21 -16.12
N SER A 107 7.96 6.53 -16.06
CA SER A 107 7.80 7.47 -17.16
C SER A 107 8.59 8.75 -16.84
N LEU A 108 8.67 9.71 -17.77
CA LEU A 108 9.43 10.95 -17.59
C LEU A 108 9.05 11.64 -16.27
N GLY A 109 10.00 11.80 -15.35
CA GLY A 109 9.73 12.43 -14.06
C GLY A 109 8.81 11.66 -13.09
N HIS A 110 8.39 10.43 -13.38
CA HIS A 110 7.55 9.65 -12.46
C HIS A 110 8.29 8.44 -11.92
N PHE A 111 8.27 8.29 -10.60
CA PHE A 111 9.00 7.26 -9.89
C PHE A 111 8.09 6.46 -8.99
N ARG A 112 8.23 5.14 -9.08
CA ARG A 112 7.73 4.20 -8.08
C ARG A 112 8.87 3.82 -7.16
N PHE A 113 8.54 3.42 -5.94
CA PHE A 113 9.54 2.90 -5.05
C PHE A 113 9.11 1.58 -4.40
N TYR A 114 10.09 0.72 -4.20
CA TYR A 114 9.93 -0.60 -3.65
C TYR A 114 10.65 -0.68 -2.30
N PHE A 115 10.10 -1.50 -1.41
CA PHE A 115 10.77 -1.82 -0.16
C PHE A 115 11.71 -3.02 -0.40
N GLY A 116 13.01 -2.79 -0.22
CA GLY A 116 14.05 -3.80 -0.36
C GLY A 116 14.42 -4.15 -1.81
N ASN A 117 15.50 -4.94 -1.94
CA ASN A 117 16.06 -5.39 -3.22
C ASN A 117 16.08 -6.91 -3.34
N TRP A 118 14.95 -7.54 -3.01
CA TRP A 118 14.75 -8.98 -3.19
C TRP A 118 13.79 -9.24 -4.35
N TRP A 119 13.74 -10.50 -4.80
CA TRP A 119 12.96 -10.90 -5.98
C TRP A 119 11.46 -10.62 -5.82
N ASP A 120 10.91 -10.85 -4.62
CA ASP A 120 9.54 -10.49 -4.24
C ASP A 120 9.43 -9.08 -3.62
N ARG A 121 10.18 -8.09 -4.13
CA ARG A 121 10.12 -6.72 -3.59
C ARG A 121 8.72 -6.15 -3.75
N ARG A 122 8.24 -5.49 -2.70
CA ARG A 122 6.89 -4.94 -2.66
C ARG A 122 6.89 -3.52 -3.20
N LEU A 123 6.00 -3.24 -4.15
CA LEU A 123 5.70 -1.87 -4.54
C LEU A 123 5.08 -1.16 -3.33
N PHE A 124 5.77 -0.15 -2.81
CA PHE A 124 5.37 0.51 -1.57
C PHE A 124 4.76 1.90 -1.80
N GLY A 125 4.91 2.46 -3.00
CA GLY A 125 4.25 3.70 -3.39
C GLY A 125 4.89 4.40 -4.59
N THR A 126 4.55 5.69 -4.74
CA THR A 126 5.14 6.61 -5.73
C THR A 126 5.82 7.79 -5.04
N LEU A 127 6.84 8.34 -5.68
CA LEU A 127 7.50 9.56 -5.23
C LEU A 127 6.96 10.76 -6.03
N ASP A 128 6.36 11.72 -5.33
CA ASP A 128 6.08 13.04 -5.87
C ASP A 128 7.34 13.89 -5.70
N VAL A 129 8.09 14.06 -6.79
CA VAL A 129 9.37 14.79 -6.79
C VAL A 129 9.15 16.30 -6.59
N LEU A 130 8.08 16.85 -7.18
CA LEU A 130 7.78 18.28 -7.10
C LEU A 130 7.39 18.66 -5.67
N LYS A 131 6.67 17.78 -4.98
CA LYS A 131 6.29 17.96 -3.57
C LYS A 131 7.27 17.34 -2.57
N VAL A 132 8.29 16.62 -3.03
CA VAL A 132 9.24 15.91 -2.17
C VAL A 132 8.50 15.06 -1.12
N ARG A 133 7.63 14.17 -1.61
CA ARG A 133 6.74 13.38 -0.75
C ARG A 133 6.61 11.95 -1.24
N PHE A 134 6.56 11.01 -0.31
CA PHE A 134 6.14 9.64 -0.58
C PHE A 134 4.61 9.54 -0.56
N ASP A 135 4.05 9.08 -1.66
CA ASP A 135 2.66 8.66 -1.76
C ASP A 135 2.62 7.14 -1.57
N PHE A 136 2.48 6.71 -0.32
CA PHE A 136 2.47 5.30 0.06
C PHE A 136 1.22 4.57 -0.44
N ASP A 137 1.39 3.30 -0.85
CA ASP A 137 0.27 2.38 -0.99
C ASP A 137 -0.38 2.20 0.38
N GLN A 138 -1.64 2.63 0.50
CA GLN A 138 -2.35 2.66 1.77
C GLN A 138 -2.61 1.26 2.34
N THR A 139 -2.72 0.24 1.50
CA THR A 139 -2.90 -1.14 1.95
C THR A 139 -1.60 -1.60 2.60
N GLU A 140 -0.49 -1.45 1.89
CA GLU A 140 0.81 -1.92 2.35
C GLU A 140 1.33 -1.13 3.55
N TYR A 141 1.11 0.18 3.56
CA TYR A 141 1.44 1.04 4.69
C TYR A 141 0.66 0.64 5.96
N LYS A 142 -0.65 0.37 5.85
CA LYS A 142 -1.46 -0.06 7.00
C LYS A 142 -1.06 -1.42 7.53
N LYS A 143 -0.67 -2.36 6.66
CA LYS A 143 -0.11 -3.66 7.10
C LYS A 143 1.15 -3.46 7.92
N LEU A 144 2.06 -2.60 7.45
CA LEU A 144 3.30 -2.29 8.16
C LEU A 144 3.04 -1.64 9.52
N GLU A 145 2.15 -0.64 9.57
CA GLU A 145 1.71 0.01 10.82
C GLU A 145 1.12 -1.02 11.79
N LEU A 146 0.21 -1.88 11.32
CA LEU A 146 -0.40 -2.93 12.13
C LEU A 146 0.65 -3.92 12.65
N ALA A 147 1.63 -4.29 11.83
CA ALA A 147 2.69 -5.20 12.23
C ALA A 147 3.62 -4.62 13.32
N PHE A 148 3.83 -3.30 13.34
CA PHE A 148 4.50 -2.63 14.47
C PHE A 148 3.64 -2.61 15.74
N LYS A 149 2.32 -2.41 15.61
CA LYS A 149 1.38 -2.48 16.75
C LYS A 149 1.31 -3.88 17.37
N LEU A 150 1.26 -4.92 16.53
CA LEU A 150 1.17 -6.32 16.97
C LEU A 150 2.45 -6.84 17.62
N GLU A 151 3.62 -6.32 17.25
CA GLU A 151 4.88 -6.69 17.88
C GLU A 151 4.95 -6.28 19.35
N LYS A 152 4.30 -5.17 19.74
CA LYS A 152 4.13 -4.80 21.16
C LYS A 152 3.38 -5.88 21.95
N GLN A 153 2.61 -6.73 21.26
CA GLN A 153 1.87 -7.88 21.80
C GLN A 153 2.56 -9.23 21.50
N LYS A 154 3.80 -9.22 20.98
CA LYS A 154 4.53 -10.42 20.53
C LYS A 154 3.78 -11.25 19.48
N LYS A 155 2.92 -10.62 18.68
CA LYS A 155 2.20 -11.25 17.56
C LYS A 155 2.77 -10.81 16.21
N ARG A 156 2.68 -11.69 15.20
CA ARG A 156 2.92 -11.32 13.79
C ARG A 156 1.59 -10.97 13.11
N LEU A 157 1.69 -10.38 11.92
CA LEU A 157 0.54 -9.89 11.16
C LEU A 157 -0.49 -11.00 10.91
N ASN A 158 -0.01 -12.17 10.47
CA ASN A 158 -0.89 -13.26 10.04
C ASN A 158 -1.01 -14.41 11.07
N SER A 159 -0.47 -14.27 12.29
CA SER A 159 -0.42 -15.36 13.29
C SER A 159 -1.80 -15.93 13.63
N ASP A 160 -2.79 -15.09 13.87
CA ASP A 160 -4.14 -15.53 14.26
C ASP A 160 -4.85 -16.23 13.08
N GLN A 161 -4.63 -15.76 11.85
CA GLN A 161 -5.19 -16.36 10.64
C GLN A 161 -4.56 -17.72 10.33
N ILE A 162 -3.23 -17.83 10.47
CA ILE A 162 -2.51 -19.10 10.31
C ILE A 162 -3.04 -20.11 11.34
N ALA A 163 -3.18 -19.72 12.61
CA ALA A 163 -3.70 -20.60 13.65
C ALA A 163 -5.12 -21.12 13.34
N ALA A 164 -6.01 -20.25 12.85
CA ALA A 164 -7.37 -20.64 12.47
C ALA A 164 -7.39 -21.63 11.28
N ILE A 165 -6.55 -21.39 10.26
CA ILE A 165 -6.43 -22.30 9.11
C ILE A 165 -5.84 -23.65 9.55
N SER A 166 -4.80 -23.64 10.38
CA SER A 166 -4.21 -24.86 10.93
C SER A 166 -5.23 -25.67 11.72
N GLN A 167 -6.02 -25.04 12.59
CA GLN A 167 -7.07 -25.74 13.36
C GLN A 167 -8.14 -26.38 12.46
N GLN A 168 -8.55 -25.70 11.38
CA GLN A 168 -9.49 -26.27 10.40
C GLN A 168 -8.86 -27.45 9.65
N THR A 169 -7.58 -27.32 9.29
CA THR A 169 -6.80 -28.36 8.62
C THR A 169 -6.68 -29.61 9.50
N ASP A 170 -6.42 -29.44 10.80
CA ASP A 170 -6.34 -30.53 11.77
C ASP A 170 -7.67 -31.29 11.90
N GLN A 171 -8.81 -30.58 11.87
CA GLN A 171 -10.14 -31.20 11.90
C GLN A 171 -10.42 -32.02 10.65
N LEU A 172 -10.05 -31.48 9.48
CA LEU A 172 -10.19 -32.16 8.19
C LEU A 172 -9.26 -33.38 8.11
N GLN A 173 -8.04 -33.27 8.63
CA GLN A 173 -7.10 -34.39 8.70
C GLN A 173 -7.63 -35.49 9.62
N SER A 174 -8.17 -35.13 10.79
CA SER A 174 -8.82 -36.10 11.69
C SER A 174 -10.01 -36.81 11.02
N LEU A 175 -10.76 -36.12 10.17
CA LEU A 175 -11.82 -36.74 9.36
C LEU A 175 -11.23 -37.71 8.32
N ILE A 176 -10.11 -37.38 7.69
CA ILE A 176 -9.43 -38.30 6.77
C ILE A 176 -8.89 -39.53 7.53
N ASP A 177 -8.20 -39.32 8.64
CA ASP A 177 -7.55 -40.37 9.43
C ASP A 177 -8.56 -41.37 10.04
N SER A 178 -9.80 -40.92 10.25
CA SER A 178 -10.89 -41.78 10.76
C SER A 178 -11.60 -42.62 9.67
N GLN A 179 -11.11 -42.64 8.42
CA GLN A 179 -11.71 -43.41 7.32
C GLN A 179 -11.87 -44.90 7.66
N ASP A 180 -10.81 -45.56 8.15
CA ASP A 180 -10.86 -46.98 8.50
C ASP A 180 -11.93 -47.27 9.56
N THR A 181 -12.09 -46.37 10.54
CA THR A 181 -13.11 -46.51 11.59
C THR A 181 -14.51 -46.38 11.02
N ARG A 182 -14.74 -45.45 10.09
CA ARG A 182 -16.02 -45.30 9.39
C ARG A 182 -16.34 -46.50 8.52
N ASP A 183 -15.36 -47.06 7.83
CA ASP A 183 -15.55 -48.24 6.99
C ASP A 183 -15.93 -49.48 7.82
N GLN A 184 -15.28 -49.67 8.96
CA GLN A 184 -15.66 -50.72 9.92
C GLN A 184 -17.07 -50.51 10.47
N GLU A 185 -17.46 -49.27 10.78
CA GLU A 185 -18.82 -48.95 11.24
C GLU A 185 -19.87 -49.18 10.16
N LYS A 186 -19.60 -48.77 8.91
CA LYS A 186 -20.49 -49.05 7.77
C LYS A 186 -20.74 -50.53 7.61
N GLU A 187 -19.70 -51.35 7.74
CA GLU A 187 -19.84 -52.79 7.63
C GLU A 187 -20.65 -53.39 8.79
N LYS A 188 -20.42 -52.92 10.03
CA LYS A 188 -21.25 -53.32 11.19
C LYS A 188 -22.73 -52.95 10.98
N VAL A 189 -23.02 -51.76 10.49
CA VAL A 189 -24.39 -51.29 10.22
C VAL A 189 -25.05 -52.12 9.11
N ARG A 190 -24.32 -52.45 8.03
CA ARG A 190 -24.80 -53.35 6.96
C ARG A 190 -25.13 -54.73 7.49
N LEU A 191 -24.28 -55.29 8.35
CA LEU A 191 -24.53 -56.58 9.00
C LEU A 191 -25.77 -56.54 9.92
N GLN A 192 -25.96 -55.46 10.67
CA GLN A 192 -27.15 -55.27 11.52
C GLN A 192 -28.44 -55.15 10.69
N LEU A 193 -28.41 -54.41 9.58
CA LEU A 193 -29.53 -54.33 8.64
C LEU A 193 -29.86 -55.70 8.03
N LYS A 194 -28.85 -56.50 7.68
CA LYS A 194 -29.04 -57.87 7.17
C LYS A 194 -29.67 -58.79 8.21
N LYS A 195 -29.25 -58.70 9.48
CA LYS A 195 -29.85 -59.47 10.58
C LYS A 195 -31.32 -59.09 10.81
N LEU A 196 -31.62 -57.79 10.91
CA LEU A 196 -32.99 -57.27 11.04
C LEU A 196 -33.92 -57.71 9.89
N ALA A 197 -33.37 -57.90 8.69
CA ALA A 197 -34.13 -58.40 7.54
C ALA A 197 -34.39 -59.92 7.57
N GLN A 198 -33.56 -60.69 8.29
CA GLN A 198 -33.66 -62.15 8.40
C GLN A 198 -34.46 -62.60 9.62
N ASP A 199 -34.54 -61.76 10.67
CA ASP A 199 -35.30 -62.05 11.88
C ASP A 199 -36.82 -62.03 11.60
N LYS A 200 -37.53 -63.05 12.10
CA LYS A 200 -39.00 -63.08 12.06
C LYS A 200 -39.54 -62.11 13.11
N VAL A 201 -39.89 -60.91 12.68
CA VAL A 201 -40.49 -59.88 13.55
C VAL A 201 -41.96 -60.23 13.82
N LEU A 202 -42.33 -60.26 15.11
CA LEU A 202 -43.70 -60.48 15.54
C LEU A 202 -44.56 -59.22 15.33
N PRO A 203 -45.88 -59.34 15.09
CA PRO A 203 -46.73 -58.20 14.70
C PRO A 203 -46.73 -57.02 15.69
N TRP A 204 -46.54 -57.28 16.99
CA TRP A 204 -46.48 -56.23 18.03
C TRP A 204 -45.11 -55.54 18.16
N GLU A 205 -44.06 -56.10 17.55
CA GLU A 205 -42.69 -55.53 17.53
C GLU A 205 -42.36 -54.80 16.20
N ALA A 206 -43.27 -54.86 15.23
CA ALA A 206 -43.09 -54.29 13.89
C ALA A 206 -42.75 -52.79 13.91
N SER A 207 -43.34 -52.01 14.83
CA SER A 207 -43.04 -50.58 14.98
C SER A 207 -41.60 -50.34 15.43
N LYS A 208 -41.13 -51.11 16.42
CA LYS A 208 -39.76 -51.02 16.94
C LYS A 208 -38.73 -51.48 15.91
N ALA A 209 -39.02 -52.54 15.16
CA ALA A 209 -38.15 -53.02 14.09
C ALA A 209 -38.02 -52.00 12.95
N LYS A 210 -39.11 -51.29 12.61
CA LYS A 210 -39.10 -50.20 11.63
C LYS A 210 -38.25 -49.01 12.10
N GLU A 211 -38.40 -48.61 13.36
CA GLU A 211 -37.62 -47.52 13.97
C GLU A 211 -36.12 -47.87 14.04
N ALA A 212 -35.77 -49.08 14.47
CA ALA A 212 -34.38 -49.55 14.49
C ALA A 212 -33.76 -49.59 13.09
N LYS A 213 -34.51 -50.04 12.07
CA LYS A 213 -34.08 -49.99 10.67
C LYS A 213 -33.84 -48.55 10.22
N GLN A 214 -34.72 -47.62 10.58
CA GLN A 214 -34.60 -46.21 10.23
C GLN A 214 -33.33 -45.59 10.84
N GLN A 215 -33.07 -45.81 12.12
CA GLN A 215 -31.85 -45.34 12.79
C GLN A 215 -30.56 -45.87 12.14
N LEU A 216 -30.55 -47.14 11.71
CA LEU A 216 -29.41 -47.72 11.00
C LEU A 216 -29.21 -47.11 9.61
N VAL A 217 -30.29 -46.83 8.88
CA VAL A 217 -30.23 -46.15 7.59
C VAL A 217 -29.71 -44.71 7.76
N GLU A 218 -30.20 -43.98 8.76
CA GLU A 218 -29.71 -42.63 9.09
C GLU A 218 -28.23 -42.65 9.48
N ARG A 219 -27.79 -43.64 10.25
CA ARG A 219 -26.36 -43.81 10.58
C ARG A 219 -25.52 -44.07 9.34
N LEU A 220 -26.00 -44.89 8.41
CA LEU A 220 -25.30 -45.18 7.17
C LEU A 220 -25.24 -43.97 6.24
N SER A 221 -26.31 -43.18 6.17
CA SER A 221 -26.34 -41.88 5.47
C SER A 221 -25.30 -40.94 6.07
N PHE A 222 -25.30 -40.75 7.39
CA PHE A 222 -24.34 -39.89 8.08
C PHE A 222 -22.88 -40.29 7.82
N LEU A 223 -22.57 -41.59 7.86
CA LEU A 223 -21.22 -42.10 7.55
C LEU A 223 -20.86 -41.91 6.07
N THR A 224 -21.85 -41.87 5.18
CA THR A 224 -21.63 -41.59 3.74
C THR A 224 -21.37 -40.10 3.52
N ASP A 225 -22.12 -39.22 4.17
CA ASP A 225 -21.89 -37.76 4.13
C ASP A 225 -20.50 -37.40 4.69
N GLN A 226 -20.02 -38.13 5.70
CA GLN A 226 -18.66 -37.97 6.24
C GLN A 226 -17.57 -38.35 5.24
N ASP A 227 -17.78 -39.40 4.42
CA ASP A 227 -16.82 -39.78 3.38
C ASP A 227 -16.79 -38.77 2.24
N GLU A 228 -17.94 -38.23 1.84
CA GLU A 228 -17.99 -37.15 0.85
C GLU A 228 -17.22 -35.93 1.34
N LYS A 229 -17.38 -35.56 2.62
CA LYS A 229 -16.60 -34.49 3.25
C LYS A 229 -15.11 -34.81 3.32
N ALA A 230 -14.73 -36.06 3.63
CA ALA A 230 -13.34 -36.50 3.66
C ALA A 230 -12.69 -36.47 2.26
N GLN A 231 -13.43 -36.78 1.20
CA GLN A 231 -12.93 -36.66 -0.17
C GLN A 231 -12.65 -35.21 -0.54
N GLN A 232 -13.51 -34.27 -0.14
CA GLN A 232 -13.29 -32.83 -0.35
C GLN A 232 -12.18 -32.27 0.55
N ALA A 233 -11.98 -32.87 1.73
CA ALA A 233 -10.99 -32.44 2.72
C ALA A 233 -9.57 -32.38 2.14
N TYR A 234 -9.15 -33.38 1.34
CA TYR A 234 -7.81 -33.38 0.73
C TYR A 234 -7.52 -32.13 -0.10
N LYS A 235 -8.51 -31.68 -0.89
CA LYS A 235 -8.37 -30.48 -1.71
C LYS A 235 -8.27 -29.23 -0.83
N ILE A 236 -9.13 -29.12 0.17
CA ILE A 236 -9.19 -27.99 1.09
C ILE A 236 -7.89 -27.89 1.93
N ILE A 237 -7.35 -29.01 2.39
CA ILE A 237 -6.08 -29.07 3.12
C ILE A 237 -4.95 -28.51 2.26
N ARG A 238 -4.83 -28.95 1.00
CA ARG A 238 -3.80 -28.46 0.09
C ARG A 238 -3.92 -26.95 -0.18
N GLU A 239 -5.13 -26.46 -0.44
CA GLU A 239 -5.38 -25.02 -0.61
C GLU A 239 -5.05 -24.23 0.67
N SER A 240 -5.32 -24.82 1.83
CA SER A 240 -5.00 -24.25 3.15
C SER A 240 -3.49 -24.17 3.39
N GLU A 241 -2.73 -25.20 3.03
CA GLU A 241 -1.26 -25.22 3.10
C GLU A 241 -0.63 -24.14 2.21
N GLU A 242 -1.10 -24.00 0.97
CA GLU A 242 -0.64 -22.96 0.05
C GLU A 242 -0.90 -21.56 0.62
N LYS A 243 -2.08 -21.37 1.24
CA LYS A 243 -2.44 -20.12 1.91
C LYS A 243 -1.57 -19.84 3.13
N VAL A 244 -1.32 -20.84 3.98
CA VAL A 244 -0.42 -20.70 5.15
C VAL A 244 1.00 -20.34 4.72
N LEU A 245 1.48 -20.95 3.64
CA LEU A 245 2.79 -20.61 3.07
C LEU A 245 2.84 -19.16 2.59
N ALA A 246 1.82 -18.70 1.86
CA ALA A 246 1.72 -17.31 1.42
C ALA A 246 1.70 -16.31 2.60
N LEU A 247 0.91 -16.60 3.63
CA LEU A 247 0.85 -15.78 4.86
C LEU A 247 2.20 -15.76 5.61
N SER A 248 2.91 -16.88 5.62
CA SER A 248 4.23 -16.98 6.26
C SER A 248 5.31 -16.19 5.49
N LYS A 249 5.24 -16.19 4.15
CA LYS A 249 6.10 -15.34 3.31
C LYS A 249 5.81 -13.87 3.55
N GLU A 250 4.54 -13.49 3.63
CA GLU A 250 4.10 -12.12 3.95
C GLU A 250 4.64 -11.66 5.31
N ASP A 251 4.52 -12.48 6.36
CA ASP A 251 5.07 -12.18 7.69
C ASP A 251 6.60 -12.00 7.66
N THR A 252 7.30 -12.79 6.85
CA THR A 252 8.75 -12.71 6.70
C THR A 252 9.16 -11.40 6.01
N LEU A 253 8.45 -11.04 4.94
CA LEU A 253 8.72 -9.81 4.19
C LEU A 253 8.50 -8.58 5.07
N VAL A 254 7.35 -8.50 5.74
CA VAL A 254 7.05 -7.40 6.68
C VAL A 254 8.08 -7.38 7.82
N GLY A 255 8.58 -8.53 8.26
CA GLY A 255 9.69 -8.62 9.22
C GLY A 255 10.94 -7.88 8.75
N TYR A 256 11.37 -8.07 7.50
CA TYR A 256 12.53 -7.36 6.93
C TYR A 256 12.28 -5.86 6.76
N GLU A 257 11.08 -5.47 6.35
CA GLU A 257 10.69 -4.05 6.22
C GLU A 257 10.81 -3.33 7.57
N LYS A 258 10.26 -3.95 8.61
CA LYS A 258 10.35 -3.42 9.98
C LYS A 258 11.78 -3.31 10.47
N GLN A 259 12.59 -4.36 10.29
CA GLN A 259 14.00 -4.33 10.68
C GLN A 259 14.76 -3.20 9.99
N SER A 260 14.48 -2.95 8.71
CA SER A 260 15.09 -1.85 7.96
C SER A 260 14.71 -0.48 8.51
N ILE A 261 13.44 -0.28 8.86
CA ILE A 261 12.97 0.95 9.52
C ILE A 261 13.63 1.13 10.88
N VAL A 262 13.65 0.09 11.70
CA VAL A 262 14.26 0.14 13.04
C VAL A 262 15.76 0.40 12.95
N ALA A 263 16.45 -0.21 12.00
CA ALA A 263 17.89 -0.01 11.80
C ALA A 263 18.24 1.45 11.43
N LYS A 264 17.39 2.13 10.65
CA LYS A 264 17.65 3.51 10.19
C LYS A 264 17.04 4.59 11.10
N PHE A 265 15.83 4.37 11.60
CA PHE A 265 15.03 5.36 12.32
C PHE A 265 14.80 5.02 13.79
N GLY A 266 15.14 3.81 14.23
CA GLY A 266 14.96 3.33 15.61
C GLY A 266 13.52 2.92 15.94
N SER A 267 12.53 3.64 15.44
CA SER A 267 11.10 3.32 15.63
C SER A 267 10.26 3.66 14.41
N PHE A 268 9.05 3.10 14.36
CA PHE A 268 8.08 3.45 13.34
C PHE A 268 7.62 4.90 13.48
N GLU A 269 7.43 5.38 14.70
CA GLU A 269 7.05 6.76 14.98
C GLU A 269 8.10 7.77 14.45
N ASN A 270 9.39 7.46 14.58
CA ASN A 270 10.46 8.28 14.01
C ASN A 270 10.48 8.25 12.48
N PHE A 271 10.19 7.10 11.87
CA PHE A 271 10.04 7.00 10.42
C PHE A 271 8.88 7.86 9.91
N VAL A 272 7.73 7.83 10.58
CA VAL A 272 6.59 8.70 10.25
C VAL A 272 6.96 10.17 10.39
N ALA A 273 7.57 10.57 11.51
CA ALA A 273 8.01 11.95 11.72
C ALA A 273 9.02 12.42 10.66
N ARG A 274 9.93 11.54 10.23
CA ARG A 274 10.88 11.84 9.15
C ARG A 274 10.20 12.02 7.79
N ASN A 275 9.17 11.22 7.49
CA ASN A 275 8.38 11.38 6.27
C ASN A 275 7.61 12.71 6.28
N GLU A 276 7.05 13.11 7.43
CA GLU A 276 6.35 14.39 7.61
C GLU A 276 7.29 15.60 7.45
N SER A 277 8.54 15.47 7.88
CA SER A 277 9.55 16.52 7.74
C SER A 277 10.32 16.51 6.43
N LEU A 278 10.04 15.55 5.53
CA LEU A 278 10.90 15.24 4.39
C LEU A 278 11.20 16.45 3.49
N TYR A 279 10.16 17.22 3.14
CA TYR A 279 10.31 18.41 2.30
C TYR A 279 11.26 19.42 2.95
N ARG A 280 10.98 19.83 4.19
CA ARG A 280 11.82 20.78 4.93
C ARG A 280 13.26 20.27 5.07
N ASP A 281 13.43 19.00 5.41
CA ASP A 281 14.76 18.41 5.64
C ASP A 281 15.58 18.38 4.34
N TYR A 282 14.95 18.04 3.21
CA TYR A 282 15.60 18.06 1.91
C TYR A 282 15.95 19.47 1.43
N ILE A 283 15.05 20.45 1.58
CA ILE A 283 15.36 21.85 1.23
C ILE A 283 16.49 22.39 2.11
N ALA A 284 16.51 22.04 3.40
CA ALA A 284 17.62 22.41 4.29
C ALA A 284 18.95 21.80 3.83
N ASP A 285 18.94 20.55 3.35
CA ASP A 285 20.12 19.90 2.77
C ASP A 285 20.60 20.63 1.50
N LEU A 286 19.69 21.02 0.60
CA LEU A 286 20.03 21.83 -0.58
C LEU A 286 20.67 23.17 -0.21
N ILE A 287 20.20 23.82 0.86
CA ILE A 287 20.77 25.07 1.38
C ILE A 287 22.18 24.82 1.93
N ALA A 288 22.37 23.76 2.72
CA ALA A 288 23.65 23.42 3.33
C ALA A 288 24.71 23.02 2.30
N THR A 289 24.31 22.32 1.25
CA THR A 289 25.18 21.81 0.18
C THR A 289 25.35 22.80 -0.98
N LYS A 290 24.67 23.96 -0.95
CA LYS A 290 24.59 24.92 -2.07
C LYS A 290 24.14 24.26 -3.38
N GLY A 291 23.19 23.32 -3.29
CA GLY A 291 22.67 22.58 -4.44
C GLY A 291 23.62 21.53 -5.03
N ARG A 292 24.77 21.23 -4.39
CA ARG A 292 25.74 20.24 -4.86
C ARG A 292 25.63 18.94 -4.07
N VAL A 293 25.13 17.88 -4.69
CA VAL A 293 25.24 16.54 -4.11
C VAL A 293 26.68 16.04 -4.27
N LYS A 294 27.27 15.53 -3.18
CA LYS A 294 28.49 14.71 -3.24
C LYS A 294 28.13 13.39 -3.89
N ILE A 295 28.30 13.29 -5.20
CA ILE A 295 28.32 11.99 -5.86
C ILE A 295 29.66 11.38 -5.48
N ASN A 296 29.67 10.51 -4.46
CA ASN A 296 30.78 9.58 -4.30
C ASN A 296 30.66 8.59 -5.45
N GLU A 297 31.62 8.65 -6.38
CA GLU A 297 31.84 7.62 -7.41
C GLU A 297 32.07 6.23 -6.80
#